data_AF-W4LBK3-F1
#
_entry.id   AF-W4LBK3-F1
#
_cell.length_a   1.000
_cell.length_b   1.000
_cell.length_c   1.000
_cell.angle_alpha   90.00
_cell.angle_beta   90.00
_cell.angle_gamma   90.00
#
_symmetry.space_group_name_H-M   'P 1'
#
loop_
_entity.id
_entity.type
_entity.pdbx_description
1 polymer ?
#
loop_
_entity_poly.entity_id
_entity_poly.type
_entity_poly.pdbx_seq_one_letter_code
_entity_poly.pdbx_strand_id
1 'polypeptide(L)'
;MSEHAGKEAVRAFIEAFNLLDSAAMADAFNFPHIRLASGKFAIFETRDDFVRRFDANKPALEAEGWHHTVIESLEAVHAVPDKVHLAVEYTRRHADDAVYSRFNSLWIATLQDGHWGIQFRSSCMPRDLAQTMTDGVS
;
A
#
# COMPACT_ATOMS: atom_id res chain seq x y z
N MET A 1 7.71 -15.88 14.00
CA MET A 1 8.56 -14.66 14.02
C MET A 1 8.51 -13.93 12.68
N SER A 2 8.79 -14.58 11.54
CA SER A 2 8.73 -13.94 10.22
C SER A 2 7.33 -13.39 9.87
N GLU A 3 6.26 -14.15 10.12
CA GLU A 3 4.88 -13.67 9.91
C GLU A 3 4.60 -12.35 10.62
N HIS A 4 4.97 -12.26 11.90
CA HIS A 4 4.79 -11.04 12.68
C HIS A 4 5.58 -9.89 12.07
N ALA A 5 6.87 -10.10 11.76
CA ALA A 5 7.69 -9.06 11.15
C ALA A 5 7.18 -8.58 9.78
N GLY A 6 6.69 -9.50 8.94
CA GLY A 6 6.07 -9.15 7.66
C GLY A 6 4.79 -8.33 7.85
N LYS A 7 3.96 -8.67 8.84
CA LYS A 7 2.76 -7.89 9.20
C LYS A 7 3.11 -6.51 9.76
N GLU A 8 4.16 -6.40 10.58
CA GLU A 8 4.62 -5.11 11.12
C GLU A 8 5.12 -4.18 10.01
N ALA A 9 5.80 -4.69 8.98
CA ALA A 9 6.18 -3.88 7.82
C ALA A 9 4.95 -3.28 7.10
N VAL A 10 3.84 -4.05 6.99
CA VAL A 10 2.56 -3.56 6.45
C VAL A 10 1.98 -2.45 7.32
N ARG A 11 1.95 -2.65 8.64
CA ARG A 11 1.41 -1.67 9.60
C ARG A 11 2.21 -0.38 9.57
N ALA A 12 3.54 -0.47 9.65
CA ALA A 12 4.43 0.68 9.58
C ALA A 12 4.20 1.50 8.30
N PHE A 13 4.04 0.84 7.15
CA PHE A 13 3.71 1.55 5.91
C PHE A 13 2.36 2.28 5.98
N ILE A 14 1.29 1.63 6.47
CA ILE A 14 -0.04 2.25 6.54
C ILE A 14 -0.08 3.39 7.57
N GLU A 15 0.60 3.24 8.70
CA GLU A 15 0.73 4.28 9.72
C GLU A 15 1.45 5.50 9.14
N ALA A 16 2.59 5.30 8.48
CA ALA A 16 3.31 6.38 7.79
C ALA A 16 2.47 7.02 6.67
N PHE A 17 1.70 6.20 5.92
CA PHE A 17 0.79 6.67 4.88
C PHE A 17 -0.28 7.61 5.45
N ASN A 18 -0.88 7.26 6.58
CA ASN A 18 -1.88 8.07 7.27
C ASN A 18 -1.32 9.38 7.82
N LEU A 19 0.00 9.46 8.05
CA LEU A 19 0.71 10.68 8.45
C LEU A 19 1.24 11.49 7.26
N LEU A 20 1.04 11.01 6.01
CA LEU A 20 1.66 11.56 4.80
C LEU A 20 3.20 11.67 4.89
N ASP A 21 3.82 10.82 5.71
CA ASP A 21 5.26 10.76 5.92
C ASP A 21 5.89 9.83 4.86
N SER A 22 6.33 10.43 3.76
CA SER A 22 6.95 9.72 2.63
C SER A 22 8.26 9.05 3.01
N ALA A 23 9.02 9.63 3.94
CA ALA A 23 10.28 9.08 4.43
C ALA A 23 10.03 7.80 5.24
N ALA A 24 9.12 7.84 6.20
CA ALA A 24 8.76 6.66 6.99
C ALA A 24 8.08 5.57 6.14
N MET A 25 7.29 5.94 5.12
CA MET A 25 6.77 4.98 4.14
C MET A 25 7.89 4.28 3.38
N ALA A 26 8.93 5.02 2.98
CA ALA A 26 10.07 4.46 2.27
C ALA A 26 10.89 3.53 3.18
N ASP A 27 10.99 3.84 4.47
CA ASP A 27 11.68 2.99 5.45
C ASP A 27 10.95 1.67 5.70
N ALA A 28 9.64 1.60 5.42
CA ALA A 28 8.88 0.34 5.46
C ALA A 28 9.10 -0.56 4.22
N PHE A 29 9.93 -0.16 3.26
CA PHE A 29 10.18 -0.89 2.01
C PHE A 29 11.56 -1.54 1.95
N ASN A 30 11.62 -2.62 1.17
CA ASN A 30 12.87 -3.11 0.60
C ASN A 30 12.91 -2.70 -0.87
N PHE A 31 14.04 -2.15 -1.30
CA PHE A 31 14.23 -1.64 -2.67
C PHE A 31 15.03 -2.64 -3.54
N PRO A 32 14.72 -2.75 -4.84
CA PRO A 32 13.65 -2.05 -5.55
C PRO A 32 12.25 -2.51 -5.08
N HIS A 33 11.35 -1.55 -4.88
CA HIS A 33 9.97 -1.81 -4.52
C HIS A 33 9.11 -1.82 -5.79
N ILE A 34 8.35 -2.88 -6.00
CA ILE A 34 7.53 -3.06 -7.21
C ILE A 34 6.05 -3.01 -6.85
N ARG A 35 5.30 -2.17 -7.56
CA ARG A 35 3.85 -2.07 -7.45
C ARG A 35 3.18 -2.43 -8.77
N LEU A 36 2.24 -3.36 -8.72
CA LEU A 36 1.30 -3.64 -9.81
C LEU A 36 -0.08 -3.07 -9.46
N ALA A 37 -0.55 -2.10 -10.24
CA ALA A 37 -1.88 -1.54 -10.08
C ALA A 37 -2.41 -1.05 -11.42
N SER A 38 -3.72 -1.22 -11.65
CA SER A 38 -4.39 -0.78 -12.90
C SER A 38 -3.70 -1.27 -14.17
N GLY A 39 -3.20 -2.53 -14.16
CA GLY A 39 -2.50 -3.15 -15.29
C GLY A 39 -1.10 -2.62 -15.58
N LYS A 40 -0.53 -1.77 -14.72
CA LYS A 40 0.79 -1.16 -14.91
C LYS A 40 1.73 -1.49 -13.75
N PHE A 41 2.98 -1.77 -14.11
CA PHE A 41 4.06 -1.83 -13.13
C PHE A 41 4.63 -0.43 -12.87
N ALA A 42 4.78 -0.11 -11.60
CA ALA A 42 5.64 0.96 -11.12
C ALA A 42 6.80 0.32 -10.34
N ILE A 43 8.02 0.62 -10.75
CA ILE A 43 9.23 0.20 -10.05
C ILE A 43 9.79 1.45 -9.37
N PHE A 44 10.05 1.36 -8.07
CA PHE A 44 10.76 2.37 -7.30
C PHE A 44 12.14 1.80 -7.00
N GLU A 45 13.18 2.36 -7.62
CA GLU A 45 14.53 1.80 -7.55
C GLU A 45 15.19 2.08 -6.19
N THR A 46 14.88 3.22 -5.59
CA THR A 46 15.49 3.69 -4.35
C THR A 46 14.49 4.38 -3.45
N ARG A 47 14.90 4.55 -2.18
CA ARG A 47 14.21 5.36 -1.18
C ARG A 47 13.83 6.75 -1.71
N ASP A 48 14.82 7.47 -2.24
CA ASP A 48 14.63 8.84 -2.74
C ASP A 48 13.74 8.89 -3.99
N ASP A 49 13.75 7.84 -4.82
CA ASP A 49 12.80 7.73 -5.94
C ASP A 49 11.36 7.62 -5.44
N PHE A 50 11.11 6.75 -4.47
CA PHE A 50 9.78 6.63 -3.87
C PHE A 50 9.34 7.93 -3.20
N VAL A 51 10.16 8.52 -2.34
CA VAL A 51 9.85 9.77 -1.61
C VAL A 51 9.43 10.86 -2.57
N ARG A 52 10.27 11.15 -3.59
CA ARG A 52 10.01 12.18 -4.59
C ARG A 52 8.70 11.95 -5.33
N ARG A 53 8.42 10.71 -5.74
CA ARG A 53 7.22 10.35 -6.51
C ARG A 53 5.96 10.36 -5.65
N PHE A 54 6.06 9.96 -4.39
CA PHE A 54 4.95 10.02 -3.45
C PHE A 54 4.57 11.47 -3.15
N ASP A 55 5.56 12.32 -2.84
CA ASP A 55 5.33 13.74 -2.54
C ASP A 55 4.69 14.47 -3.71
N ALA A 56 5.13 14.18 -4.95
CA ALA A 56 4.52 14.70 -6.16
C ALA A 56 3.04 14.24 -6.36
N ASN A 57 2.64 13.12 -5.74
CA ASN A 57 1.29 12.57 -5.85
C ASN A 57 0.36 12.94 -4.68
N LYS A 58 0.85 13.61 -3.63
CA LYS A 58 0.01 14.06 -2.50
C LYS A 58 -1.22 14.87 -2.93
N PRO A 59 -1.13 15.82 -3.88
CA PRO A 59 -2.31 16.57 -4.33
C PRO A 59 -3.41 15.69 -4.93
N ALA A 60 -3.07 14.54 -5.53
CA ALA A 60 -4.07 13.61 -6.06
C ALA A 60 -4.87 12.94 -4.93
N LEU A 61 -4.22 12.59 -3.81
CA LEU A 61 -4.92 12.04 -2.63
C LEU A 61 -5.90 13.06 -2.05
N GLU A 62 -5.47 14.32 -1.95
CA GLU A 62 -6.33 15.41 -1.49
C GLU A 62 -7.53 15.63 -2.42
N ALA A 63 -7.30 15.62 -3.74
CA ALA A 63 -8.37 15.75 -4.74
C ALA A 63 -9.38 14.60 -4.71
N GLU A 64 -8.97 13.40 -4.31
CA GLU A 64 -9.84 12.24 -4.08
C GLU A 64 -10.62 12.33 -2.75
N GLY A 65 -10.40 13.38 -1.94
CA GLY A 65 -11.00 13.52 -0.60
C GLY A 65 -10.46 12.52 0.40
N TRP A 66 -9.25 11.99 0.18
CA TRP A 66 -8.60 11.08 1.12
C TRP A 66 -8.35 11.76 2.47
N HIS A 67 -8.74 11.10 3.56
CA HIS A 67 -8.36 11.49 4.92
C HIS A 67 -7.45 10.45 5.57
N HIS A 68 -7.82 9.17 5.48
CA HIS A 68 -7.05 8.10 6.09
C HIS A 68 -7.32 6.74 5.44
N THR A 69 -6.47 5.78 5.74
CA THR A 69 -6.52 4.40 5.29
C THR A 69 -6.64 3.46 6.48
N VAL A 70 -7.51 2.46 6.40
CA VAL A 70 -7.73 1.48 7.47
C VAL A 70 -7.41 0.09 6.94
N ILE A 71 -6.61 -0.68 7.69
CA ILE A 71 -6.41 -2.12 7.44
C ILE A 71 -7.66 -2.83 7.97
N GLU A 72 -8.43 -3.45 7.09
CA GLU A 72 -9.61 -4.23 7.46
C GLU A 72 -9.22 -5.67 7.82
N SER A 73 -8.27 -6.25 7.07
CA SER A 73 -7.71 -7.58 7.34
C SER A 73 -6.24 -7.68 6.94
N LEU A 74 -5.48 -8.50 7.67
CA LEU A 74 -4.05 -8.71 7.45
C LEU A 74 -3.64 -10.13 7.83
N GLU A 75 -3.55 -10.98 6.82
CA GLU A 75 -3.31 -12.41 6.96
C GLU A 75 -2.02 -12.83 6.25
N ALA A 76 -1.24 -13.69 6.90
CA ALA A 76 -0.10 -14.33 6.25
C ALA A 76 -0.63 -15.56 5.50
N VAL A 77 -0.40 -15.60 4.19
CA VAL A 77 -0.80 -16.71 3.32
C VAL A 77 0.29 -17.78 3.33
N HIS A 78 1.54 -17.36 3.15
CA HIS A 78 2.71 -18.20 3.23
C HIS A 78 3.82 -17.48 3.97
N ALA A 79 4.58 -18.21 4.78
CA ALA A 79 5.71 -17.65 5.50
C ALA A 79 6.88 -18.63 5.51
N VAL A 80 8.05 -18.08 5.21
CA VAL A 80 9.36 -18.71 5.38
C VAL A 80 10.24 -17.78 6.24
N PRO A 81 11.46 -18.17 6.65
CA PRO A 81 12.25 -17.38 7.58
C PRO A 81 12.55 -15.93 7.13
N ASP A 82 12.66 -15.70 5.82
CA ASP A 82 13.11 -14.45 5.20
C ASP A 82 12.08 -13.83 4.24
N LYS A 83 10.88 -14.40 4.12
CA LYS A 83 9.83 -13.91 3.22
C LYS A 83 8.43 -14.28 3.69
N VAL A 84 7.50 -13.35 3.53
CA VAL A 84 6.07 -13.56 3.84
C VAL A 84 5.20 -13.04 2.70
N HIS A 85 4.24 -13.85 2.27
CA HIS A 85 3.13 -13.44 1.42
C HIS A 85 1.95 -13.05 2.30
N LEU A 86 1.39 -11.87 2.07
CA LEU A 86 0.34 -11.27 2.89
C LEU A 86 -0.87 -10.96 2.03
N ALA A 87 -2.03 -11.45 2.45
CA ALA A 87 -3.31 -10.96 1.97
C ALA A 87 -3.71 -9.75 2.85
N VAL A 88 -3.88 -8.60 2.22
CA VAL A 88 -4.18 -7.33 2.88
C VAL A 88 -5.45 -6.75 2.29
N GLU A 89 -6.48 -6.57 3.13
CA GLU A 89 -7.62 -5.75 2.80
C GLU A 89 -7.46 -4.39 3.49
N TYR A 90 -7.63 -3.31 2.73
CA TYR A 90 -7.67 -1.97 3.30
C TYR A 90 -8.67 -1.07 2.59
N THR A 91 -9.20 -0.10 3.32
CA THR A 91 -10.10 0.94 2.80
C THR A 91 -9.45 2.30 2.86
N ARG A 92 -9.81 3.18 1.92
CA ARG A 92 -9.58 4.62 2.03
C ARG A 92 -10.90 5.30 2.39
N ARG A 93 -10.80 6.26 3.30
CA ARG A 93 -11.94 6.92 3.92
C ARG A 93 -11.84 8.43 3.82
N HIS A 94 -12.98 9.07 3.69
CA HIS A 94 -13.14 10.50 3.91
C HIS A 94 -13.03 10.86 5.39
N ALA A 95 -13.10 12.14 5.72
CA ALA A 95 -12.99 12.63 7.10
C ALA A 95 -14.15 12.20 8.01
N ASP A 96 -15.30 11.88 7.44
CA ASP A 96 -16.50 11.38 8.12
C ASP A 96 -16.54 9.83 8.22
N ASP A 97 -15.40 9.17 8.03
CA ASP A 97 -15.24 7.71 7.97
C ASP A 97 -15.92 7.01 6.78
N ALA A 98 -16.53 7.75 5.85
CA ALA A 98 -17.14 7.14 4.66
C ALA A 98 -16.08 6.48 3.78
N VAL A 99 -16.25 5.17 3.52
CA VAL A 99 -15.38 4.38 2.65
C VAL A 99 -15.69 4.72 1.19
N TYR A 100 -14.70 5.26 0.47
CA TYR A 100 -14.82 5.54 -0.97
C TYR A 100 -13.99 4.59 -1.84
N SER A 101 -13.09 3.82 -1.24
CA SER A 101 -12.32 2.81 -1.96
C SER A 101 -11.96 1.65 -1.04
N ARG A 102 -12.01 0.43 -1.59
CA ARG A 102 -11.59 -0.81 -0.94
C ARG A 102 -10.61 -1.55 -1.84
N PHE A 103 -9.61 -2.18 -1.23
CA PHE A 103 -8.55 -2.87 -1.96
C PHE A 103 -8.31 -4.24 -1.35
N ASN A 104 -8.37 -5.28 -2.17
CA ASN A 104 -7.89 -6.63 -1.84
C ASN A 104 -6.53 -6.79 -2.49
N SER A 105 -5.48 -6.92 -1.68
CA SER A 105 -4.11 -6.82 -2.15
C SER A 105 -3.23 -7.99 -1.71
N LEU A 106 -2.30 -8.38 -2.59
CA LEU A 106 -1.17 -9.26 -2.26
C LEU A 106 0.05 -8.40 -1.99
N TRP A 107 0.60 -8.49 -0.78
CA TRP A 107 1.85 -7.82 -0.41
C TRP A 107 2.90 -8.88 -0.09
N ILE A 108 4.15 -8.59 -0.42
CA ILE A 108 5.28 -9.47 -0.15
C ILE A 108 6.29 -8.69 0.68
N ALA A 109 6.50 -9.15 1.90
CA ALA A 109 7.56 -8.67 2.78
C ALA A 109 8.77 -9.61 2.70
N THR A 110 9.97 -9.05 2.72
CA THR A 110 11.23 -9.81 2.72
C THR A 110 12.13 -9.32 3.84
N LEU A 111 13.03 -10.19 4.32
CA LEU A 111 14.13 -9.85 5.21
C LEU A 111 15.40 -9.70 4.36
N GLN A 112 15.98 -8.51 4.36
CA GLN A 112 17.22 -8.20 3.62
C GLN A 112 18.14 -7.42 4.54
N ASP A 113 19.38 -7.91 4.72
CA ASP A 113 20.39 -7.26 5.55
C ASP A 113 19.89 -6.89 6.98
N GLY A 114 19.04 -7.75 7.55
CA GLY A 114 18.44 -7.55 8.88
C GLY A 114 17.19 -6.67 8.90
N HIS A 115 16.76 -6.14 7.75
CA HIS A 115 15.60 -5.27 7.59
C HIS A 115 14.39 -6.01 6.97
N TRP A 116 13.26 -5.99 7.67
CA TRP A 116 11.98 -6.43 7.12
C TRP A 116 11.28 -5.27 6.43
N GLY A 117 11.08 -5.40 5.11
CA GLY A 117 10.43 -4.39 4.30
C GLY A 117 9.54 -4.98 3.22
N ILE A 118 8.56 -4.20 2.76
CA ILE A 118 7.67 -4.60 1.67
C ILE A 118 8.42 -4.44 0.35
N GLN A 119 8.59 -5.53 -0.39
CA GLN A 119 9.33 -5.52 -1.67
C GLN A 119 8.39 -5.52 -2.88
N PHE A 120 7.19 -6.12 -2.75
CA PHE A 120 6.20 -6.14 -3.82
C PHE A 120 4.79 -5.92 -3.28
N ARG A 121 3.96 -5.22 -4.05
CA ARG A 121 2.52 -5.09 -3.78
C ARG A 121 1.70 -5.11 -5.07
N SER A 122 0.58 -5.81 -5.05
CA SER A 122 -0.42 -5.82 -6.10
C SER A 122 -1.79 -5.60 -5.50
N SER A 123 -2.55 -4.64 -6.03
CA SER A 123 -3.86 -4.26 -5.50
C SER A 123 -4.96 -4.47 -6.51
N CYS A 124 -6.01 -5.17 -6.10
CA CYS A 124 -7.26 -5.31 -6.82
C CYS A 124 -8.32 -4.45 -6.13
N MET A 125 -9.03 -3.63 -6.89
CA MET A 125 -10.24 -2.99 -6.39
C MET A 125 -11.41 -3.94 -6.65
N PRO A 126 -12.14 -4.40 -5.61
CA PRO A 126 -13.36 -5.17 -5.81
C PRO A 126 -14.31 -4.38 -6.69
N ARG A 127 -14.97 -5.07 -7.64
CA ARG A 127 -15.82 -4.44 -8.66
C ARG A 127 -17.10 -3.83 -8.07
N ASP A 128 -17.41 -4.11 -6.81
CA ASP A 128 -18.71 -3.81 -6.18
C ASP A 128 -18.87 -2.35 -5.72
N LEU A 129 -17.88 -1.48 -5.99
CA LEU A 129 -17.99 -0.02 -5.82
C LEU A 129 -17.88 0.75 -7.15
N ALA A 130 -17.87 0.06 -8.31
CA ALA A 130 -17.84 0.68 -9.63
C ALA A 130 -19.22 1.23 -10.07
N GLN A 131 -20.06 1.69 -9.15
CA GLN A 131 -21.29 2.42 -9.46
C GLN A 131 -21.16 3.88 -9.02
N THR A 132 -20.53 4.70 -9.87
CA THR A 132 -20.84 6.12 -10.19
C THR A 132 -19.63 6.84 -10.79
N MET A 133 -19.00 6.31 -11.86
CA MET A 133 -18.04 7.11 -12.66
C MET A 133 -17.96 6.70 -14.13
N THR A 134 -19.09 6.32 -14.73
CA THR A 134 -19.23 6.30 -16.19
C THR A 134 -20.60 6.86 -16.54
N ASP A 135 -20.67 8.18 -16.64
CA ASP A 135 -21.48 8.93 -17.60
C ASP A 135 -21.11 10.41 -17.44
N GLY A 136 -20.06 10.81 -18.16
CA GLY A 136 -19.51 12.16 -18.08
C GLY A 136 -18.33 12.34 -19.04
N VAL A 137 -18.67 12.59 -20.30
CA VAL A 137 -17.81 13.18 -21.34
C VAL A 137 -16.81 12.25 -22.03
N SER A 138 -17.21 11.78 -23.22
CA SER A 138 -16.51 12.07 -24.48
C SER A 138 -17.53 12.24 -25.58
#